data_AF-A0A162BY24-F1
#
_entry.id   AF-A0A162BY24-F1
#
_cell.length_a   1.000
_cell.length_b   1.000
_cell.length_c   1.000
_cell.angle_alpha   90.00
_cell.angle_beta   90.00
_cell.angle_gamma   90.00
#
_symmetry.space_group_name_H-M   'P 1'
#
loop_
_entity.id
_entity.type
_entity.pdbx_description
1 polymer ?
#
loop_
_entity_poly.entity_id
_entity_poly.type
_entity_poly.pdbx_seq_one_letter_code
_entity_poly.pdbx_strand_id
1 'polypeptide(L)'
;FKRALGVSHNDWLQLNPGKRITVKEIAELTKPAYVAAFTPANIISAFRTTGIEPFNRFAIPEERYAPSLVTDRDCPIDNVVEKLVPPPVSDLSNDYIEVIHPPV
;
A
#
# COMPACT_ATOMS: atom_id res chain seq x y z
N PHE A 1 -14.56 -2.78 15.97
CA PHE A 1 -13.46 -3.74 16.17
C PHE A 1 -12.30 -3.16 17.00
N LYS A 2 -11.45 -2.27 16.45
CA LYS A 2 -10.23 -1.74 17.12
C LYS A 2 -10.44 -1.31 18.58
N ARG A 3 -11.50 -0.53 18.84
CA ARG A 3 -11.85 -0.07 20.19
C ARG A 3 -12.12 -1.22 21.17
N ALA A 4 -12.97 -2.17 20.79
CA ALA A 4 -13.33 -3.32 21.63
C ALA A 4 -12.14 -4.26 21.86
N LEU A 5 -11.26 -4.40 20.87
CA LEU A 5 -10.02 -5.15 21.01
C LEU A 5 -9.07 -4.48 22.01
N GLY A 6 -8.94 -3.15 21.92
CA GLY A 6 -8.14 -2.37 22.87
C GLY A 6 -8.60 -2.53 24.32
N VAL A 7 -9.91 -2.57 24.55
CA VAL A 7 -10.48 -2.86 25.89
C VAL A 7 -10.06 -4.25 26.37
N SER A 8 -10.27 -5.28 25.54
CA SER A 8 -9.95 -6.66 25.92
C SER A 8 -8.45 -6.87 26.19
N HIS A 9 -7.58 -6.22 25.42
CA HIS A 9 -6.13 -6.23 25.64
C HIS A 9 -5.74 -5.51 26.93
N ASN A 10 -6.35 -4.35 27.21
CA ASN A 10 -6.09 -3.60 28.43
C ASN A 10 -6.49 -4.42 29.68
N ASP A 11 -7.67 -5.03 29.65
CA ASP A 11 -8.16 -5.87 30.76
C ASP A 11 -7.23 -7.06 31.00
N TRP A 12 -6.76 -7.71 29.94
CA TRP A 12 -5.81 -8.81 30.06
C TRP A 12 -4.48 -8.37 30.68
N LEU A 13 -3.94 -7.21 30.27
CA LEU A 13 -2.68 -6.68 30.80
C LEU A 13 -2.80 -6.29 32.28
N GLN A 14 -3.95 -5.77 32.71
CA GLN A 14 -4.22 -5.48 34.12
C GLN A 14 -4.27 -6.75 34.97
N LEU A 15 -4.83 -7.83 34.43
CA LEU A 15 -4.90 -9.14 35.10
C LEU A 15 -3.57 -9.91 35.06
N ASN A 16 -2.65 -9.55 34.15
CA ASN A 16 -1.37 -10.23 33.95
C ASN A 16 -0.17 -9.26 33.96
N PRO A 17 0.14 -8.63 35.10
CA PRO A 17 1.26 -7.69 35.19
C PRO A 17 2.59 -8.31 34.77
N GLY A 18 3.37 -7.59 33.96
CA GLY A 18 4.70 -8.01 33.51
C GLY A 18 4.72 -9.12 32.45
N LYS A 19 3.56 -9.69 32.09
CA LYS A 19 3.45 -10.66 31.00
C LYS A 19 3.17 -9.94 29.67
N ARG A 20 3.50 -10.61 28.57
CA ARG A 20 3.21 -10.16 27.21
C ARG A 20 2.11 -11.03 26.62
N ILE A 21 1.20 -10.41 25.86
CA ILE A 21 0.22 -11.14 25.08
C ILE A 21 0.97 -11.96 24.02
N THR A 22 0.71 -13.26 24.00
CA THR A 22 1.26 -14.22 23.05
C THR A 22 0.27 -14.48 21.92
N VAL A 23 0.76 -15.02 20.80
CA VAL A 23 -0.10 -15.36 19.65
C VAL A 23 -1.25 -16.33 20.00
N LYS A 24 -1.07 -17.16 21.03
CA LYS A 24 -2.10 -18.11 21.50
C LYS A 24 -3.28 -17.39 22.16
N GLU A 25 -3.01 -16.30 22.86
CA GLU A 25 -4.03 -15.50 23.58
C GLU A 25 -4.79 -14.57 22.65
N ILE A 26 -4.20 -14.16 21.52
CA ILE A 26 -4.82 -13.25 20.54
C ILE A 26 -6.19 -13.76 20.10
N ALA A 27 -6.33 -15.06 19.84
CA ALA A 27 -7.61 -15.63 19.39
C ALA A 27 -8.73 -15.41 20.43
N GLU A 28 -8.43 -15.64 21.70
CA GLU A 28 -9.37 -15.46 22.81
C GLU A 28 -9.69 -13.98 23.04
N LEU A 29 -8.66 -13.12 23.08
CA LEU A 29 -8.81 -11.68 23.30
C LEU A 29 -9.53 -10.97 22.14
N THR A 30 -9.45 -11.53 20.94
CA THR A 30 -10.13 -10.96 19.76
C THR A 30 -11.61 -11.33 19.70
N LYS A 31 -12.02 -12.43 20.33
CA LYS A 31 -13.40 -12.95 20.29
C LYS A 31 -14.47 -11.89 20.61
N PRO A 32 -14.43 -11.15 21.73
CA PRO A 32 -15.46 -10.15 22.03
C PRO A 32 -15.51 -9.03 20.99
N ALA A 33 -14.35 -8.57 20.50
CA ALA A 33 -14.27 -7.55 19.47
C ALA A 33 -14.82 -8.04 18.12
N TYR A 34 -14.60 -9.32 17.81
CA TYR A 34 -15.12 -9.96 16.60
C TYR A 34 -16.65 -10.04 16.65
N VAL A 35 -17.22 -10.62 17.71
CA VAL A 35 -18.68 -10.78 17.87
C VAL A 35 -19.40 -9.43 17.81
N ALA A 36 -18.82 -8.38 18.41
CA ALA A 36 -19.40 -7.04 18.39
C ALA A 36 -19.28 -6.33 17.03
N ALA A 37 -18.28 -6.66 16.22
CA ALA A 37 -18.02 -5.97 14.96
C ALA A 37 -18.66 -6.66 13.74
N PHE A 38 -18.58 -7.99 13.67
CA PHE A 38 -19.03 -8.79 12.52
C PHE A 38 -20.49 -9.23 12.69
N THR A 39 -21.36 -8.26 12.99
CA THR A 39 -22.80 -8.51 13.09
C THR A 39 -23.47 -8.37 11.72
N PRO A 40 -24.60 -9.07 11.47
CA PRO A 40 -25.36 -8.88 10.24
C PRO A 40 -25.75 -7.42 10.01
N ALA A 41 -26.12 -6.69 11.07
CA ALA A 41 -26.46 -5.27 10.98
C ALA A 41 -25.30 -4.42 10.45
N ASN A 42 -24.08 -4.61 10.97
CA ASN A 42 -22.91 -3.87 10.51
C ASN A 42 -22.56 -4.24 9.06
N ILE A 43 -22.61 -5.53 8.72
CA ILE A 43 -22.32 -6.02 7.36
C ILE A 43 -23.33 -5.45 6.35
N ILE A 44 -24.62 -5.49 6.67
CA ILE A 44 -25.68 -4.92 5.82
C ILE A 44 -25.50 -3.41 5.68
N SER A 45 -25.15 -2.69 6.74
CA SER A 45 -24.88 -1.25 6.66
C SER A 45 -23.70 -0.92 5.73
N ALA A 46 -22.69 -1.79 5.67
CA ALA A 46 -21.58 -1.64 4.75
C ALA A 46 -22.04 -1.84 3.30
N PHE A 47 -22.88 -2.86 3.04
CA PHE A 47 -23.47 -3.05 1.71
C PHE A 47 -24.40 -1.91 1.28
N ARG A 48 -25.10 -1.27 2.24
CA ARG A 48 -25.86 -0.03 1.98
C ARG A 48 -24.98 1.10 1.52
N THR A 49 -23.84 1.26 2.20
CA THR A 49 -22.88 2.33 1.89
C THR A 49 -22.29 2.16 0.49
N THR A 50 -22.10 0.92 0.03
CA THR A 50 -21.62 0.64 -1.33
C THR A 50 -22.73 0.64 -2.38
N GLY A 51 -23.99 0.88 -1.99
CA GLY A 51 -25.16 0.82 -2.89
C GLY A 51 -25.52 -0.58 -3.39
N ILE A 52 -24.95 -1.63 -2.78
CA ILE A 52 -25.26 -3.04 -3.10
C ILE A 52 -26.57 -3.48 -2.42
N GLU A 53 -26.84 -2.94 -1.23
CA GLU A 53 -28.11 -3.12 -0.51
C GLU A 53 -28.88 -1.79 -0.49
N PRO A 54 -30.20 -1.79 -0.78
CA PRO A 54 -31.02 -2.92 -1.24
C PRO A 54 -30.61 -3.38 -2.65
N PHE A 55 -30.89 -4.64 -2.96
CA PHE A 55 -30.54 -5.19 -4.28
C PHE A 55 -31.19 -4.36 -5.39
N ASN A 56 -30.35 -3.74 -6.22
CA ASN A 56 -30.77 -2.99 -7.39
C ASN A 56 -29.91 -3.39 -8.59
N ARG A 57 -30.52 -4.13 -9.53
CA ARG A 57 -29.85 -4.58 -10.77
C ARG A 57 -29.39 -3.44 -11.69
N PHE A 58 -29.93 -2.24 -11.50
CA PHE A 58 -29.61 -1.05 -12.27
C PHE A 58 -28.71 -0.08 -11.48
N ALA A 59 -28.14 -0.50 -10.34
CA ALA A 59 -27.26 0.34 -9.52
C ALA A 59 -25.94 0.66 -10.21
N ILE A 60 -25.45 -0.22 -11.08
CA ILE A 60 -24.24 -0.03 -11.85
C ILE A 60 -24.67 0.31 -13.28
N PRO A 61 -24.32 1.50 -13.80
CA PRO A 61 -24.69 1.89 -15.16
C PRO A 61 -23.79 1.20 -16.19
N GLU A 62 -24.28 1.06 -17.43
CA GLU A 62 -23.65 0.25 -18.49
C GLU A 62 -22.19 0.67 -18.75
N GLU A 63 -21.90 1.98 -18.72
CA GLU A 63 -20.56 2.53 -18.93
C GLU A 63 -19.51 2.04 -17.91
N ARG A 64 -19.93 1.60 -16.72
CA ARG A 64 -19.02 1.04 -15.70
C ARG A 64 -18.60 -0.39 -16.01
N TYR A 65 -19.27 -1.05 -16.96
CA TYR A 65 -18.87 -2.34 -17.53
C TYR A 65 -18.01 -2.19 -18.78
N ALA A 66 -17.83 -0.96 -19.29
CA ALA A 66 -17.00 -0.71 -20.46
C ALA A 66 -15.55 -1.17 -20.20
N PRO A 67 -14.88 -1.76 -21.20
CA PRO A 67 -13.50 -2.16 -21.05
C PRO A 67 -12.62 -0.94 -20.76
N SER A 68 -11.70 -1.06 -19.80
CA SER A 68 -10.64 -0.06 -19.65
C SER A 68 -9.76 -0.09 -20.90
N LEU A 69 -9.59 1.05 -21.55
CA LEU A 69 -8.59 1.22 -22.61
C LEU A 69 -7.20 1.13 -21.96
N VAL A 70 -6.59 -0.05 -22.00
CA VAL A 70 -5.22 -0.31 -21.49
C VAL A 70 -4.19 0.57 -22.21
N THR A 71 -4.56 1.13 -23.36
CA THR A 71 -3.75 1.93 -24.28
C THR A 71 -3.78 3.43 -24.08
N ASP A 72 -4.67 3.98 -23.23
CA ASP A 72 -4.70 5.44 -22.93
C ASP A 72 -3.81 5.81 -21.74
N ARG A 73 -2.75 5.04 -21.52
CA ARG A 73 -1.61 5.57 -20.78
C ARG A 73 -0.91 6.46 -21.77
N ASP A 74 -0.91 7.78 -21.51
CA ASP A 74 0.05 8.67 -22.15
C ASP A 74 1.40 7.95 -22.13
N CYS A 75 1.90 7.61 -23.32
CA CYS A 75 3.30 7.26 -23.43
C CYS A 75 4.03 8.40 -22.72
N PRO A 76 4.94 8.13 -21.75
CA PRO A 76 5.84 9.16 -21.29
C PRO A 76 6.55 9.63 -22.56
N ILE A 77 6.10 10.76 -23.13
CA ILE A 77 6.87 11.49 -24.10
C ILE A 77 7.98 12.06 -23.24
N ASP A 78 8.98 11.21 -23.06
CA ASP A 78 10.32 11.56 -22.70
C ASP A 78 10.64 12.83 -23.51
N ASN A 79 10.70 13.96 -22.81
CA ASN A 79 11.29 15.21 -23.29
C ASN A 79 12.81 15.02 -23.51
N VAL A 80 13.21 13.96 -24.23
CA VAL A 80 14.60 13.56 -24.46
C VAL A 80 15.11 14.13 -25.79
N VAL A 81 14.27 14.80 -26.57
CA VAL A 81 14.70 15.44 -27.84
C VAL A 81 15.70 16.59 -27.61
N GLU A 82 15.84 17.12 -26.39
CA GLU A 82 16.81 18.20 -26.12
C GLU A 82 18.22 17.71 -25.73
N LYS A 83 18.48 16.39 -25.60
CA LYS A 83 19.79 15.89 -25.11
C LYS A 83 20.70 15.20 -26.13
N LEU A 84 20.37 15.22 -27.42
CA LEU A 84 21.15 14.54 -28.48
C LEU A 84 22.14 15.43 -29.25
N VAL A 85 22.44 16.65 -28.79
CA VAL A 85 23.61 17.37 -29.32
C VAL A 85 24.83 16.93 -28.50
N PRO A 86 25.74 16.08 -29.03
CA PRO A 86 26.98 15.81 -28.34
C PRO A 86 27.78 17.12 -28.23
N PRO A 87 28.36 17.44 -27.07
CA PRO A 87 29.27 18.57 -26.95
C PRO A 87 30.47 18.35 -27.88
N PRO A 88 31.04 19.42 -28.47
CA PRO A 88 32.23 19.30 -29.30
C PRO A 88 33.34 18.67 -28.46
N VAL A 89 33.91 17.59 -28.99
CA VAL A 89 34.99 16.84 -28.36
C VAL A 89 36.21 17.76 -28.35
N SER A 90 36.56 18.32 -27.19
CA SER A 90 37.86 18.97 -27.00
C SER A 90 38.90 17.87 -26.82
N ASP A 91 39.85 17.81 -27.74
CA ASP A 91 41.03 16.96 -27.72
C ASP A 91 41.69 16.98 -26.33
N LEU A 92 41.64 15.84 -25.61
CA LEU A 92 42.55 15.55 -24.52
C LEU A 92 43.76 14.79 -25.08
N SER A 93 44.38 15.37 -26.10
CA SER A 93 45.76 15.07 -26.45
C SER A 93 46.61 16.08 -25.69
N ASN A 94 47.44 15.57 -24.78
CA ASN A 94 48.36 16.28 -23.90
C ASN A 94 47.70 16.74 -22.59
N ASP A 95 47.88 15.93 -21.53
CA ASP A 95 48.71 16.37 -20.41
C ASP A 95 48.84 15.28 -19.32
N TYR A 96 50.10 14.92 -19.04
CA TYR A 96 50.64 14.21 -17.87
C TYR A 96 50.30 12.73 -17.63
N ILE A 97 51.17 11.84 -18.13
CA ILE A 97 51.52 10.60 -17.42
C ILE A 97 52.42 11.00 -16.25
N GLU A 98 51.88 11.06 -15.03
CA GLU A 98 52.70 10.93 -13.83
C GLU A 98 53.07 9.46 -13.63
N VAL A 99 54.36 9.17 -13.83
CA VAL A 99 55.00 7.89 -13.55
C VAL A 99 55.01 7.68 -12.03
N ILE A 100 54.15 6.79 -11.52
CA ILE A 100 54.26 6.31 -10.13
C ILE A 100 55.12 5.04 -10.15
N HIS A 101 56.30 5.13 -9.55
CA HIS A 101 57.27 4.03 -9.39
C HIS A 101 56.74 2.93 -8.45
N PRO A 102 57.10 1.65 -8.68
CA PRO A 102 56.72 0.54 -7.80
C PRO A 102 57.52 0.58 -6.48
N PRO A 103 56.92 0.12 -5.36
CA PRO A 103 57.58 0.10 -4.06
C PRO A 103 58.61 -1.04 -3.99
N VAL A 104 59.69 -0.77 -3.24
CA VAL A 104 60.78 -1.72 -2.88
C VAL A 104 60.29 -2.78 -1.91
#